data_AF-A0A0H4CE61-F1
#
_entry.id   AF-A0A0H4CE61-F1
#
_cell.length_a   1.000
_cell.length_b   1.000
_cell.length_c   1.000
_cell.angle_alpha   90.00
_cell.angle_beta   90.00
_cell.angle_gamma   90.00
#
_symmetry.space_group_name_H-M   'P 1'
#
loop_
_entity.id
_entity.type
_entity.pdbx_description
1 polymer ?
#
loop_
_entity_poly.entity_id
_entity_poly.type
_entity_poly.pdbx_seq_one_letter_code
_entity_poly.pdbx_strand_id
1 'polypeptide(L)'
;MLAGSAIPAHAGPYWNKQAKCQASDPDGRRIPTRLGNGELGWNHFSGKHNIKKCALVTIPLRDKVDKVDGANLQYWGWASHRAHGRVKIVVKARYARKTTDGRYDAGRGQVIGVITAYCNGMRKCPNWVNE
;
A
#
# COMPACT_ATOMS: atom_id res chain seq x y z
N MET A 1 -37.13 -27.20 12.07
CA MET A 1 -35.79 -26.98 11.53
C MET A 1 -35.77 -25.63 10.84
N LEU A 2 -35.19 -24.60 11.46
CA LEU A 2 -35.09 -23.27 10.86
C LEU A 2 -33.94 -23.27 9.86
N ALA A 3 -34.26 -23.19 8.58
CA ALA A 3 -33.29 -22.98 7.51
C ALA A 3 -32.73 -21.57 7.65
N GLY A 4 -31.49 -21.46 8.11
CA GLY A 4 -30.75 -20.20 8.12
C GLY A 4 -30.37 -19.83 6.69
N SER A 5 -31.01 -18.79 6.16
CA SER A 5 -30.60 -18.15 4.91
C SER A 5 -29.16 -17.65 5.06
N ALA A 6 -28.21 -18.31 4.40
CA ALA A 6 -26.86 -17.80 4.27
C ALA A 6 -26.93 -16.47 3.49
N ILE A 7 -26.68 -15.36 4.18
CA ILE A 7 -26.51 -14.05 3.54
C ILE A 7 -25.33 -14.23 2.57
N PRO A 8 -25.49 -13.97 1.26
CA PRO A 8 -24.38 -14.04 0.34
C PRO A 8 -23.30 -13.10 0.84
N ALA A 9 -22.09 -13.63 1.05
CA ALA A 9 -20.93 -12.80 1.37
C ALA A 9 -20.84 -11.73 0.28
N HIS A 10 -21.14 -10.48 0.60
CA HIS A 10 -21.03 -9.38 -0.35
C HIS A 10 -19.62 -9.43 -0.93
N ALA A 11 -19.54 -9.75 -2.23
CA ALA A 11 -18.27 -9.69 -2.94
C ALA A 11 -17.76 -8.27 -2.77
N GLY A 12 -16.62 -8.11 -2.09
CA GLY A 12 -16.01 -6.82 -1.86
C GLY A 12 -15.82 -6.04 -3.17
N PRO A 13 -15.59 -4.71 -3.09
CA PRO A 13 -15.39 -3.92 -4.29
C PRO A 13 -14.29 -4.52 -5.17
N TYR A 14 -14.46 -4.41 -6.50
CA TYR A 14 -13.45 -4.91 -7.43
C TYR A 14 -12.08 -4.27 -7.12
N TRP A 15 -11.06 -5.12 -7.07
CA TRP A 15 -9.68 -4.73 -6.90
C TRP A 15 -8.80 -5.67 -7.73
N ASN A 16 -7.98 -5.10 -8.62
CA ASN A 16 -6.91 -5.80 -9.31
C ASN A 16 -5.78 -6.26 -8.36
N LYS A 17 -5.73 -7.58 -8.12
CA LYS A 17 -4.78 -8.19 -7.18
C LYS A 17 -3.37 -8.43 -7.74
N GLN A 18 -3.11 -8.10 -9.01
CA GLN A 18 -1.79 -8.27 -9.62
C GLN A 18 -0.77 -7.36 -8.93
N ALA A 19 0.40 -7.91 -8.60
CA ALA A 19 1.50 -7.12 -8.05
C ALA A 19 2.09 -6.21 -9.14
N LYS A 20 2.17 -4.91 -8.87
CA LYS A 20 2.87 -3.93 -9.70
C LYS A 20 4.36 -3.88 -9.35
N CYS A 21 4.65 -3.97 -8.05
CA CYS A 21 5.98 -4.17 -7.51
C CYS A 21 5.90 -4.87 -6.15
N GLN A 22 7.05 -5.28 -5.61
CA GLN A 22 7.15 -5.95 -4.32
C GLN A 22 8.48 -5.58 -3.67
N ALA A 23 8.50 -5.53 -2.34
CA ALA A 23 9.72 -5.50 -1.55
C ALA A 23 9.59 -6.47 -0.38
N SER A 24 10.72 -6.89 0.17
CA SER A 24 10.78 -7.53 1.49
C SER A 24 11.40 -6.53 2.44
N ASP A 25 10.85 -6.44 3.64
CA ASP A 25 11.46 -5.65 4.71
C ASP A 25 12.52 -6.47 5.47
N PRO A 26 13.29 -5.86 6.40
CA PRO A 26 14.35 -6.55 7.15
C PRO A 26 13.85 -7.74 8.00
N ASP A 27 12.57 -7.78 8.37
CA ASP A 27 11.96 -8.89 9.11
C ASP A 27 11.50 -10.03 8.17
N GLY A 28 11.84 -9.94 6.87
CA GLY A 28 11.49 -10.94 5.86
C GLY A 28 10.04 -10.87 5.38
N ARG A 29 9.27 -9.84 5.76
CA ARG A 29 7.88 -9.70 5.32
C ARG A 29 7.84 -9.30 3.86
N ARG A 30 7.27 -10.17 3.02
CA ARG A 30 7.05 -9.89 1.59
C ARG A 30 5.83 -9.00 1.42
N ILE A 31 6.03 -7.75 1.04
CA ILE A 31 5.00 -6.72 0.94
C ILE A 31 4.76 -6.39 -0.53
N PRO A 32 3.69 -6.92 -1.15
CA PRO A 32 3.33 -6.56 -2.50
C PRO A 32 2.64 -5.19 -2.56
N THR A 33 2.94 -4.43 -3.59
CA THR A 33 2.15 -3.28 -4.01
C THR A 33 1.32 -3.72 -5.20
N ARG A 34 0.03 -3.96 -4.97
CA ARG A 34 -0.88 -4.40 -6.04
C ARG A 34 -1.38 -3.24 -6.87
N LEU A 35 -1.80 -3.52 -8.11
CA LEU A 35 -2.40 -2.53 -8.99
C LEU A 35 -3.56 -1.81 -8.29
N GLY A 36 -4.38 -2.52 -7.51
CA GLY A 36 -5.33 -1.82 -6.64
C GLY A 36 -6.60 -1.38 -7.37
N ASN A 37 -7.25 -0.40 -6.77
CA ASN A 37 -8.37 0.35 -7.31
C ASN A 37 -8.28 1.82 -6.81
N GLY A 38 -9.36 2.58 -6.86
CA GLY A 38 -9.38 3.97 -6.38
C GLY A 38 -9.27 4.13 -4.85
N GLU A 39 -9.46 3.07 -4.07
CA GLU A 39 -9.45 3.11 -2.60
C GLU A 39 -8.11 2.63 -2.00
N LEU A 40 -7.41 1.69 -2.66
CA LEU A 40 -6.13 1.19 -2.18
C LEU A 40 -5.21 0.67 -3.30
N GLY A 41 -3.92 0.54 -2.98
CA GLY A 41 -2.90 0.04 -3.89
C GLY A 41 -2.39 1.10 -4.87
N TRP A 42 -1.71 0.66 -5.93
CA TRP A 42 -1.02 1.54 -6.89
C TRP A 42 -1.94 2.58 -7.52
N ASN A 43 -3.11 2.18 -8.01
CA ASN A 43 -4.07 3.07 -8.67
C ASN A 43 -4.59 4.16 -7.74
N HIS A 44 -4.72 3.86 -6.44
CA HIS A 44 -5.11 4.85 -5.44
C HIS A 44 -4.06 5.95 -5.31
N PHE A 45 -2.82 5.60 -4.95
CA PHE A 45 -1.82 6.62 -4.66
C PHE A 45 -1.16 7.23 -5.91
N SER A 46 -1.12 6.52 -7.04
CA SER A 46 -0.57 7.08 -8.28
C SER A 46 -1.45 8.20 -8.84
N GLY A 47 -2.78 8.07 -8.73
CA GLY A 47 -3.72 9.13 -9.07
C GLY A 47 -3.81 10.21 -7.98
N LYS A 48 -4.08 9.81 -6.74
CA LYS A 48 -4.36 10.74 -5.63
C LYS A 48 -3.12 11.50 -5.16
N HIS A 49 -1.97 10.84 -5.09
CA HIS A 49 -0.74 11.35 -4.48
C HIS A 49 0.42 11.53 -5.48
N ASN A 50 0.23 11.26 -6.77
CA ASN A 50 1.24 11.41 -7.81
C ASN A 50 2.53 10.60 -7.54
N ILE A 51 2.40 9.37 -7.08
CA ILE A 51 3.53 8.43 -6.93
C ILE A 51 3.46 7.38 -8.04
N LYS A 52 4.38 7.43 -8.99
CA LYS A 52 4.36 6.66 -10.24
C LYS A 52 5.58 5.77 -10.45
N LYS A 53 6.51 5.74 -9.50
CA LYS A 53 7.71 4.88 -9.54
C LYS A 53 7.69 3.83 -8.44
N CYS A 54 8.02 2.59 -8.79
CA CYS A 54 8.12 1.50 -7.84
C CYS A 54 9.14 1.80 -6.73
N ALA A 55 10.26 2.44 -7.09
CA ALA A 55 11.33 2.82 -6.16
C ALA A 55 10.83 3.69 -4.99
N LEU A 56 9.89 4.60 -5.24
CA LEU A 56 9.32 5.48 -4.20
C LEU A 56 8.54 4.71 -3.14
N VAL A 57 8.16 3.47 -3.43
CA VAL A 57 7.46 2.58 -2.50
C VAL A 57 8.40 1.50 -1.97
N THR A 58 9.18 0.87 -2.83
CA THR A 58 10.04 -0.27 -2.45
C THR A 58 11.26 0.15 -1.64
N ILE A 59 11.78 1.37 -1.80
CA ILE A 59 12.91 1.84 -0.99
C ILE A 59 12.48 1.99 0.48
N PRO A 60 11.41 2.74 0.82
CA PRO A 60 10.91 2.77 2.20
C PRO A 60 10.63 1.39 2.78
N LEU A 61 10.02 0.48 2.01
CA LEU A 61 9.69 -0.87 2.47
C LEU A 61 10.91 -1.74 2.80
N ARG A 62 12.10 -1.41 2.28
CA ARG A 62 13.35 -2.14 2.58
C ARG A 62 14.03 -1.65 3.85
N ASP A 63 13.55 -0.55 4.43
CA ASP A 63 14.01 -0.06 5.72
C ASP A 63 13.16 -0.70 6.85
N LYS A 64 13.58 -0.46 8.09
CA LYS A 64 12.84 -0.91 9.28
C LYS A 64 11.43 -0.30 9.31
N VAL A 65 10.50 -1.00 9.93
CA VAL A 65 9.16 -0.44 10.19
C VAL A 65 9.26 0.72 11.17
N ASP A 66 8.65 1.84 10.81
CA ASP A 66 8.64 3.05 11.62
C ASP A 66 7.47 3.12 12.61
N LYS A 67 6.33 2.52 12.25
CA LYS A 67 5.18 2.37 13.14
C LYS A 67 4.46 1.06 12.89
N VAL A 68 4.07 0.40 13.98
CA VAL A 68 3.26 -0.82 13.99
C VAL A 68 1.96 -0.53 14.73
N ASP A 69 0.83 -0.86 14.11
CA ASP A 69 -0.51 -0.82 14.72
C ASP A 69 -1.27 -2.08 14.29
N GLY A 70 -1.20 -3.12 15.13
CA GLY A 70 -1.64 -4.46 14.77
C GLY A 70 -0.96 -4.95 13.49
N ALA A 71 -1.75 -5.27 12.47
CA ALA A 71 -1.24 -5.68 11.16
C ALA A 71 -0.92 -4.51 10.20
N ASN A 72 -1.15 -3.26 10.62
CA ASN A 72 -0.83 -2.08 9.83
C ASN A 72 0.61 -1.67 10.11
N LEU A 73 1.38 -1.50 9.04
CA LEU A 73 2.79 -1.15 9.06
C LEU A 73 2.98 0.17 8.33
N GLN A 74 3.78 1.06 8.90
CA GLN A 74 4.18 2.29 8.24
C GLN A 74 5.70 2.32 8.07
N TYR A 75 6.12 2.70 6.88
CA TYR A 75 7.49 2.92 6.49
C TYR A 75 7.64 4.35 5.99
N TRP A 76 8.83 4.94 6.09
CA TRP A 76 9.15 6.16 5.38
C TRP A 76 10.54 6.11 4.75
N GLY A 77 10.75 6.98 3.76
CA GLY A 77 12.04 7.20 3.15
C GLY A 77 12.12 8.61 2.56
N TRP A 78 13.31 9.01 2.13
CA TRP A 78 13.51 10.30 1.44
C TRP A 78 13.60 10.09 -0.06
N ALA A 79 12.77 10.81 -0.84
CA ALA A 79 13.11 11.13 -2.22
C ALA A 79 14.00 12.38 -2.18
N SER A 80 15.17 12.31 -2.80
CA SER A 80 16.15 13.40 -2.81
C SER A 80 16.46 13.81 -4.25
N HIS A 81 16.52 15.12 -4.49
CA HIS A 81 16.92 15.69 -5.77
C HIS A 81 17.81 16.91 -5.52
N ARG A 82 18.92 17.02 -6.26
CA ARG A 82 19.94 18.06 -6.02
C ARG A 82 19.36 19.48 -6.10
N ALA A 83 18.48 19.74 -7.07
CA ALA A 83 17.89 21.06 -7.28
C ALA A 83 16.61 21.32 -6.46
N HIS A 84 15.93 20.27 -5.96
CA HIS A 84 14.60 20.40 -5.34
C HIS A 84 14.56 19.95 -3.88
N GLY A 85 15.71 19.55 -3.32
CA GLY A 85 15.84 19.14 -1.93
C GLY A 85 15.31 17.72 -1.69
N ARG A 86 14.68 17.52 -0.52
CA ARG A 86 14.20 16.20 -0.08
C ARG A 86 12.72 16.25 0.28
N VAL A 87 12.01 15.18 -0.05
CA VAL A 87 10.62 14.98 0.34
C VAL A 87 10.48 13.64 1.05
N LYS A 88 9.84 13.66 2.21
CA LYS A 88 9.57 12.44 2.99
C LYS A 88 8.40 11.70 2.36
N ILE A 89 8.63 10.47 1.95
CA ILE A 89 7.59 9.57 1.46
C ILE A 89 7.19 8.66 2.59
N VAL A 90 5.88 8.51 2.80
CA VAL A 90 5.30 7.58 3.77
C VAL A 90 4.57 6.48 2.99
N VAL A 91 4.86 5.23 3.31
CA VAL A 91 4.20 4.05 2.75
C VAL A 91 3.45 3.35 3.87
N LYS A 92 2.14 3.15 3.68
CA LYS A 92 1.29 2.40 4.61
C LYS A 92 0.93 1.07 4.00
N ALA A 93 1.27 0.00 4.70
CA ALA A 93 0.99 -1.37 4.30
C ALA A 93 0.14 -2.07 5.35
N ARG A 94 -0.55 -3.12 4.94
CA ARG A 94 -1.22 -4.04 5.83
C ARG A 94 -0.75 -5.46 5.58
N TYR A 95 -0.10 -6.02 6.58
CA TYR A 95 0.44 -7.37 6.58
C TYR A 95 -0.56 -8.36 7.17
N ALA A 96 -1.75 -8.39 6.59
CA ALA A 96 -2.81 -9.34 6.91
C ALA A 96 -3.58 -9.68 5.64
N ARG A 97 -4.32 -10.80 5.63
CA ARG A 97 -5.12 -11.25 4.47
C ARG A 97 -6.22 -10.26 4.07
N LYS A 98 -6.91 -9.67 5.05
CA LYS A 98 -8.05 -8.77 4.84
C LYS A 98 -7.76 -7.37 5.33
N THR A 99 -8.42 -6.34 4.77
CA THR A 99 -8.43 -4.99 5.35
C THR A 99 -9.08 -4.97 6.73
N THR A 100 -8.88 -3.90 7.52
CA THR A 100 -9.45 -3.79 8.88
C THR A 100 -10.98 -3.85 8.86
N ASP A 101 -11.60 -3.22 7.86
CA ASP A 101 -13.04 -3.21 7.61
C ASP A 101 -13.56 -4.50 6.94
N GLY A 102 -12.68 -5.44 6.61
CA GLY A 102 -13.03 -6.69 5.93
C GLY A 102 -13.51 -6.56 4.49
N ARG A 103 -13.59 -5.35 3.92
CA ARG A 103 -14.11 -5.10 2.55
C ARG A 103 -13.25 -5.72 1.47
N TYR A 104 -11.97 -5.94 1.74
CA TYR A 104 -11.05 -6.53 0.79
C TYR A 104 -10.33 -7.75 1.36
N ASP A 105 -10.14 -8.75 0.50
CA ASP A 105 -9.49 -10.02 0.83
C ASP A 105 -8.46 -10.39 -0.26
N ALA A 106 -7.19 -10.49 0.14
CA ALA A 106 -6.08 -10.85 -0.73
C ALA A 106 -6.09 -12.32 -1.17
N GLY A 107 -6.84 -13.18 -0.48
CA GLY A 107 -6.85 -14.63 -0.68
C GLY A 107 -6.01 -15.39 0.36
N ARG A 108 -6.19 -16.70 0.42
CA ARG A 108 -5.47 -17.57 1.37
C ARG A 108 -3.95 -17.49 1.14
N GLY A 109 -3.18 -17.38 2.22
CA GLY A 109 -1.72 -17.30 2.17
C GLY A 109 -1.17 -15.98 1.59
N GLN A 110 -2.04 -15.00 1.32
CA GLN A 110 -1.66 -13.70 0.80
C GLN A 110 -1.94 -12.62 1.85
N VAL A 111 -1.22 -11.50 1.76
CA VAL A 111 -1.45 -10.29 2.55
C VAL A 111 -1.95 -9.16 1.65
N ILE A 112 -2.63 -8.15 2.19
CA ILE A 112 -3.12 -6.95 1.48
C ILE A 112 -1.97 -6.15 0.86
N GLY A 113 -0.86 -6.00 1.57
CA GLY A 113 0.31 -5.26 1.10
C GLY A 113 0.11 -3.75 1.20
N VAL A 114 0.66 -2.98 0.27
CA VAL A 114 0.58 -1.51 0.31
C VAL A 114 -0.86 -1.04 0.08
N ILE A 115 -1.38 -0.26 1.03
CA ILE A 115 -2.71 0.38 0.95
C ILE A 115 -2.56 1.76 0.30
N THR A 116 -1.61 2.56 0.76
CA THR A 116 -1.37 3.91 0.22
C THR A 116 0.09 4.33 0.39
N ALA A 117 0.52 5.29 -0.41
CA ALA A 117 1.79 5.98 -0.28
C ALA A 117 1.58 7.48 -0.57
N TYR A 118 2.29 8.36 0.12
CA TYR A 118 2.16 9.81 -0.08
C TYR A 118 3.40 10.58 0.38
N CYS A 119 3.54 11.81 -0.13
CA CYS A 119 4.55 12.75 0.34
C CYS A 119 4.03 13.47 1.59
N ASN A 120 4.79 13.42 2.68
CA ASN A 120 4.38 13.99 3.96
C ASN A 120 4.19 15.51 3.85
N GLY A 121 3.06 16.01 4.38
CA GLY A 121 2.71 17.43 4.31
C GLY A 121 2.23 17.91 2.94
N MET A 122 2.01 17.02 1.98
CA MET A 122 1.62 17.38 0.62
C MET A 122 0.41 16.58 0.14
N ARG A 123 -0.49 17.23 -0.60
CA ARG A 123 -1.63 16.53 -1.23
C ARG A 123 -1.16 15.61 -2.37
N LYS A 124 -0.28 16.14 -3.22
CA LYS A 124 0.39 15.42 -4.32
C LYS A 124 1.90 15.58 -4.18
N CYS A 125 2.63 14.51 -4.46
CA CYS A 125 4.07 14.57 -4.60
C CYS A 125 4.46 15.45 -5.78
N PRO A 126 5.56 16.22 -5.67
CA PRO A 126 6.12 16.98 -6.79
C PRO A 126 6.44 16.08 -7.99
N ASN A 127 6.36 16.60 -9.22
CA ASN A 127 6.63 15.78 -10.41
C ASN A 127 8.05 15.22 -10.43
N TRP A 128 9.04 15.98 -9.94
CA TRP A 128 10.44 15.58 -9.92
C TRP A 128 10.72 14.28 -9.16
N VAL A 129 9.86 13.86 -8.22
CA VAL A 129 10.09 12.55 -7.55
C VAL A 129 9.85 11.38 -8.53
N ASN A 130 9.15 11.62 -9.63
CA ASN A 130 8.81 10.66 -10.67
C ASN A 130 9.69 10.79 -11.93
N GLU A 131 10.64 11.72 -11.96
CA GLU A 131 11.65 11.88 -13.02
C GLU A 131 12.83 10.96 -12.78
#